data_AF-A0A423X4K7-F1
#
_entry.id   AF-A0A423X4K7-F1
#
_cell.length_a   1.000
_cell.length_b   1.000
_cell.length_c   1.000
_cell.angle_alpha   90.00
_cell.angle_beta   90.00
_cell.angle_gamma   90.00
#
_symmetry.space_group_name_H-M   'P 1'
#
loop_
_entity.id
_entity.type
_entity.pdbx_description
1 polymer ?
#
loop_
_entity_poly.entity_id
_entity_poly.type
_entity_poly.pdbx_seq_one_letter_code
_entity_poly.pdbx_strand_id
1 'polypeptide(L)'
;MNSQGYRVSKELLLKIAEHCDRKTLLSLLQTNKDIHTLISNYERSISAAKLENFLIPPQSHLLTSRDEKRYVIPKRNSFVTVRELELREMRMNSILDHGGFLLTPCPEFLGLTSASLDKFKAGLKRAMYMADRLADVAADPEITRAREDVKARLESLRIDATGSMSDEDIAARRDADYEVYVELAKALRTKQAAIIRDLSTIDLAFLLTLGEGAMIGWQRYMAKYATSDPNFYNKMDAFGELVFREGCFAVWAFVRGTGSMLAFVNTAVTVVAEQIWRYELGFDQSDAGLTMAVHKELKQRLQDAKEEDDDDDPCFDEVDPDNPLAVKEWAHKLVGGQIGCDEWKGYYAIEYPGSQ
;
A
#
# COMPACT_ATOMS: atom_id res chain seq x y z
N MET A 1 -57.82 13.07 17.54
CA MET A 1 -56.97 11.93 17.96
C MET A 1 -55.53 12.32 17.69
N ASN A 2 -54.81 12.74 18.73
CA ASN A 2 -53.38 13.07 18.63
C ASN A 2 -52.61 11.76 18.54
N SER A 3 -52.13 11.38 17.35
CA SER A 3 -51.09 10.36 17.26
C SER A 3 -49.82 10.98 17.86
N GLN A 4 -49.56 10.73 19.14
CA GLN A 4 -48.21 10.81 19.69
C GLN A 4 -47.40 9.72 18.99
N GLY A 5 -46.95 10.01 17.77
CA GLY A 5 -46.01 9.17 17.06
C GLY A 5 -44.76 9.10 17.91
N TYR A 6 -44.36 7.88 18.28
CA TYR A 6 -43.08 7.60 18.92
C TYR A 6 -41.97 8.24 18.08
N ARG A 7 -41.50 9.41 18.50
CA ARG A 7 -40.41 10.12 17.84
C ARG A 7 -39.14 9.72 18.58
N VAL A 8 -38.39 8.79 18.00
CA VAL A 8 -37.01 8.50 18.41
C VAL A 8 -36.26 9.84 18.48
N SER A 9 -35.56 10.11 19.58
CA SER A 9 -34.86 11.38 19.74
C SER A 9 -33.78 11.54 18.65
N LYS A 10 -33.49 12.78 18.27
CA LYS A 10 -32.48 13.06 17.24
C LYS A 10 -31.10 12.55 17.67
N GLU A 11 -30.79 12.68 18.95
CA GLU A 11 -29.55 12.22 19.56
C GLU A 11 -29.40 10.70 19.45
N LEU A 12 -30.49 9.96 19.70
CA LEU A 12 -30.48 8.51 19.57
C LEU A 12 -30.32 8.06 18.11
N LEU A 13 -30.96 8.75 17.15
CA LEU A 13 -30.77 8.49 15.73
C LEU A 13 -29.33 8.73 15.27
N LEU A 14 -28.69 9.80 15.75
CA LEU A 14 -27.29 10.08 15.45
C LEU A 14 -26.35 9.03 16.03
N LYS A 15 -26.59 8.59 17.28
CA LYS A 15 -25.81 7.53 17.92
C LYS A 15 -25.96 6.18 17.18
N ILE A 16 -27.18 5.87 16.71
CA ILE A 16 -27.39 4.70 15.83
C ILE A 16 -26.60 4.85 14.53
N ALA A 17 -26.62 6.03 13.91
CA ALA A 17 -25.88 6.30 12.67
C ALA A 17 -24.36 6.11 12.85
N GLU A 18 -23.80 6.52 13.98
CA GLU A 18 -22.39 6.33 14.35
C GLU A 18 -21.98 4.85 14.39
N HIS A 19 -22.83 3.97 14.93
CA HIS A 19 -22.48 2.55 15.14
C HIS A 19 -22.99 1.58 14.07
N CYS A 20 -23.94 1.98 13.21
CA CYS A 20 -24.48 1.08 12.20
C CYS A 20 -23.54 0.86 11.01
N ASP A 21 -23.60 -0.31 10.37
CA ASP A 21 -22.85 -0.54 9.13
C ASP A 21 -23.36 0.37 7.98
N ARG A 22 -22.57 0.51 6.92
CA ARG A 22 -22.93 1.36 5.76
C ARG A 22 -24.27 0.99 5.15
N LYS A 23 -24.57 -0.32 5.05
CA LYS A 23 -25.83 -0.79 4.44
C LYS A 23 -27.03 -0.28 5.25
N THR A 24 -26.96 -0.42 6.57
CA THR A 24 -27.98 0.07 7.49
C THR A 24 -28.07 1.59 7.47
N LEU A 25 -26.93 2.30 7.41
CA LEU A 25 -26.91 3.77 7.31
C LEU A 25 -27.60 4.27 6.04
N LEU A 26 -27.33 3.64 4.90
CA LEU A 26 -27.97 3.98 3.62
C LEU A 26 -29.47 3.67 3.64
N SER A 27 -29.87 2.54 4.22
CA SER A 27 -31.29 2.23 4.42
C SER A 27 -31.96 3.26 5.33
N LEU A 28 -31.30 3.67 6.42
CA LEU A 28 -31.81 4.69 7.34
C LEU A 28 -32.02 6.04 6.63
N LEU A 29 -31.04 6.48 5.83
CA LEU A 29 -31.13 7.68 4.98
C LEU A 29 -32.30 7.64 3.99
N GLN A 30 -32.71 6.45 3.53
CA GLN A 30 -33.81 6.27 2.58
C GLN A 30 -35.21 6.25 3.24
N THR A 31 -35.29 6.08 4.57
CA THR A 31 -36.58 5.93 5.25
C THR A 31 -37.40 7.22 5.33
N ASN A 32 -36.76 8.37 5.53
CA ASN A 32 -37.44 9.64 5.81
C ASN A 32 -36.56 10.84 5.47
N LYS A 33 -37.14 11.90 4.90
CA LYS A 33 -36.44 13.15 4.54
C LYS A 33 -35.82 13.86 5.75
N ASP A 34 -36.52 13.91 6.89
CA ASP A 34 -36.02 14.53 8.12
C ASP A 34 -34.79 13.77 8.66
N ILE A 35 -34.82 12.43 8.59
CA ILE A 35 -33.70 11.57 8.98
C ILE A 35 -32.53 11.76 8.01
N HIS A 36 -32.81 11.82 6.71
CA HIS A 36 -31.80 12.12 5.71
C HIS A 36 -31.11 13.45 6.00
N THR A 37 -31.89 14.54 6.17
CA THR A 37 -31.35 15.86 6.48
C THR A 37 -30.58 15.87 7.79
N LEU A 38 -31.08 15.20 8.84
CA LEU A 38 -30.38 15.08 10.11
C LEU A 38 -29.01 14.41 9.94
N ILE A 39 -28.96 13.22 9.34
CA ILE A 39 -27.71 12.47 9.18
C ILE A 39 -26.74 13.22 8.25
N SER A 40 -27.21 13.80 7.14
CA SER A 40 -26.37 14.59 6.24
C SER A 40 -25.77 15.82 6.94
N ASN A 41 -26.54 16.52 7.80
CA ASN A 41 -26.03 17.67 8.55
C ASN A 41 -24.95 17.28 9.57
N TYR A 42 -24.96 16.05 10.06
CA TYR A 42 -24.01 15.52 11.03
C TYR A 42 -22.98 14.55 10.40
N GLU A 43 -22.87 14.49 9.06
CA GLU A 43 -21.97 13.58 8.34
C GLU A 43 -20.55 13.63 8.89
N ARG A 44 -20.03 14.84 9.15
CA ARG A 44 -18.67 15.04 9.65
C ARG A 44 -18.45 14.37 11.02
N SER A 45 -19.41 14.49 11.94
CA SER A 45 -19.32 13.92 13.29
C SER A 45 -19.45 12.41 13.24
N ILE A 46 -20.46 11.92 12.50
CA ILE A 46 -20.70 10.49 12.31
C ILE A 46 -19.49 9.83 11.66
N SER A 47 -18.94 10.44 10.62
CA SER A 47 -17.75 9.92 9.93
C SER A 47 -16.54 9.94 10.84
N ALA A 48 -16.32 11.00 11.63
CA ALA A 48 -15.21 11.03 12.58
C ALA A 48 -15.27 9.87 13.59
N ALA A 49 -16.44 9.65 14.20
CA ALA A 49 -16.65 8.53 15.13
C ALA A 49 -16.46 7.16 14.46
N LYS A 50 -16.90 7.02 13.21
CA LYS A 50 -16.67 5.78 12.44
C LYS A 50 -15.18 5.54 12.15
N LEU A 51 -14.46 6.60 11.79
CA LEU A 51 -13.04 6.53 11.43
C LEU A 51 -12.15 6.07 12.58
N GLU A 52 -12.58 6.24 13.83
CA GLU A 52 -11.87 5.75 15.04
C GLU A 52 -11.82 4.22 15.13
N ASN A 53 -12.68 3.50 14.40
CA ASN A 53 -12.70 2.03 14.44
C ASN A 53 -11.70 1.39 13.47
N PHE A 54 -11.09 2.16 12.56
CA PHE A 54 -10.09 1.64 11.63
C PHE A 54 -8.72 1.58 12.30
N LEU A 55 -7.96 0.53 12.01
CA LEU A 55 -6.63 0.30 12.60
C LEU A 55 -5.68 1.48 12.37
N ILE A 56 -5.70 2.04 11.17
CA ILE A 56 -4.95 3.25 10.82
C ILE A 56 -5.94 4.25 10.21
N PRO A 57 -6.33 5.30 10.96
CA PRO A 57 -7.22 6.32 10.43
C PRO A 57 -6.50 7.14 9.34
N PRO A 58 -7.27 7.70 8.39
CA PRO A 58 -6.71 8.49 7.30
C PRO A 58 -6.10 9.77 7.87
N GLN A 59 -4.91 10.15 7.40
CA GLN A 59 -4.21 11.36 7.86
C GLN A 59 -4.60 12.59 7.05
N SER A 60 -4.84 12.43 5.75
CA SER A 60 -5.17 13.51 4.84
C SER A 60 -6.21 13.05 3.81
N HIS A 61 -6.01 13.40 2.54
CA HIS A 61 -6.79 12.91 1.41
C HIS A 61 -6.48 11.43 1.15
N LEU A 62 -7.42 10.74 0.50
CA LEU A 62 -7.25 9.34 0.11
C LEU A 62 -7.35 9.18 -1.39
N LEU A 63 -6.69 8.17 -1.93
CA LEU A 63 -6.98 7.67 -3.27
C LEU A 63 -8.15 6.68 -3.22
N THR A 64 -9.08 6.77 -4.16
CA THR A 64 -10.05 5.69 -4.33
C THR A 64 -9.32 4.43 -4.78
N SER A 65 -9.90 3.30 -4.44
CA SER A 65 -9.43 2.01 -4.92
C SER A 65 -10.49 1.31 -5.77
N ARG A 66 -11.59 1.99 -6.13
CA ARG A 66 -12.72 1.41 -6.88
C ARG A 66 -12.33 0.90 -8.28
N ASP A 67 -11.45 1.62 -8.96
CA ASP A 67 -11.05 1.38 -10.34
C ASP A 67 -9.60 1.82 -10.56
N GLU A 68 -9.07 1.62 -11.77
CA GLU A 68 -7.70 1.96 -12.13
C GLU A 68 -7.39 3.46 -12.10
N LYS A 69 -8.41 4.33 -12.10
CA LYS A 69 -8.21 5.78 -12.18
C LYS A 69 -7.89 6.41 -10.84
N ARG A 70 -8.24 5.75 -9.74
CA ARG A 70 -7.88 6.11 -8.35
C ARG A 70 -8.02 7.61 -8.05
N TYR A 71 -9.26 8.10 -8.05
CA TYR A 71 -9.59 9.51 -7.81
C TYR A 71 -9.26 9.96 -6.37
N VAL A 72 -8.99 11.25 -6.19
CA VAL A 72 -8.75 11.83 -4.86
C VAL A 72 -10.07 12.05 -4.10
N ILE A 73 -10.12 11.60 -2.84
CA ILE A 73 -11.15 11.92 -1.86
C ILE A 73 -10.60 13.03 -0.94
N PRO A 74 -11.03 14.30 -1.11
CA PRO A 74 -10.43 15.41 -0.38
C PRO A 74 -10.93 15.53 1.07
N LYS A 75 -12.15 15.06 1.35
CA LYS A 75 -12.77 15.25 2.67
C LYS A 75 -12.50 14.08 3.59
N ARG A 76 -11.55 14.21 4.52
CA ARG A 76 -11.23 13.19 5.54
C ARG A 76 -12.49 12.66 6.25
N ASN A 77 -13.29 13.53 6.87
CA ASN A 77 -14.48 13.12 7.63
C ASN A 77 -15.73 13.14 6.75
N SER A 78 -15.85 12.18 5.83
CA SER A 78 -17.01 12.01 4.95
C SER A 78 -17.44 10.55 4.83
N PHE A 79 -18.69 10.31 4.44
CA PHE A 79 -19.19 8.96 4.16
C PHE A 79 -18.44 8.29 3.00
N VAL A 80 -17.88 9.09 2.08
CA VAL A 80 -17.06 8.59 0.98
C VAL A 80 -15.74 8.02 1.50
N THR A 81 -15.09 8.70 2.45
CA THR A 81 -13.86 8.20 3.10
C THR A 81 -14.11 6.93 3.89
N VAL A 82 -15.17 6.91 4.72
CA VAL A 82 -15.54 5.70 5.48
C VAL A 82 -15.76 4.54 4.53
N ARG A 83 -16.53 4.76 3.45
CA ARG A 83 -16.79 3.73 2.43
C ARG A 83 -15.51 3.22 1.76
N GLU A 84 -14.56 4.10 1.46
CA GLU A 84 -13.29 3.71 0.85
C GLU A 84 -12.46 2.83 1.80
N LEU A 85 -12.41 3.17 3.09
CA LEU A 85 -11.68 2.36 4.07
C LEU A 85 -12.37 1.01 4.34
N GLU A 86 -13.71 0.96 4.40
CA GLU A 86 -14.46 -0.30 4.46
C GLU A 86 -14.17 -1.19 3.23
N LEU A 87 -14.07 -0.58 2.04
CA LEU A 87 -13.72 -1.29 0.83
C LEU A 87 -12.31 -1.86 0.90
N ARG A 88 -11.34 -1.09 1.38
CA ARG A 88 -9.95 -1.56 1.56
C ARG A 88 -9.87 -2.70 2.57
N GLU A 89 -10.55 -2.58 3.72
CA GLU A 89 -10.62 -3.66 4.71
C GLU A 89 -11.20 -4.96 4.14
N MET A 90 -12.32 -4.85 3.40
CA MET A 90 -12.93 -5.98 2.73
C MET A 90 -11.95 -6.69 1.78
N ARG A 91 -11.11 -5.91 1.08
CA ARG A 91 -10.09 -6.45 0.17
C ARG A 91 -8.93 -7.09 0.90
N MET A 92 -8.44 -6.47 1.98
CA MET A 92 -7.41 -7.05 2.83
C MET A 92 -7.87 -8.40 3.38
N ASN A 93 -9.09 -8.47 3.92
CA ASN A 93 -9.68 -9.73 4.39
C ASN A 93 -9.84 -10.73 3.22
N SER A 94 -10.27 -10.30 2.04
CA SER A 94 -10.37 -11.18 0.86
C SER A 94 -9.02 -11.77 0.42
N ILE A 95 -7.92 -11.04 0.57
CA ILE A 95 -6.57 -11.51 0.28
C ILE A 95 -6.09 -12.48 1.37
N LEU A 96 -6.30 -12.15 2.64
CA LEU A 96 -5.71 -12.87 3.78
C LEU A 96 -6.54 -14.08 4.24
N ASP A 97 -7.87 -14.05 4.10
CA ASP A 97 -8.74 -15.11 4.60
C ASP A 97 -9.22 -16.07 3.51
N HIS A 98 -9.17 -15.64 2.25
CA HIS A 98 -9.73 -16.38 1.12
C HIS A 98 -8.74 -16.57 -0.04
N GLY A 99 -7.47 -16.18 0.15
CA GLY A 99 -6.44 -16.23 -0.89
C GLY A 99 -5.15 -16.88 -0.40
N GLY A 100 -4.57 -17.74 -1.24
CA GLY A 100 -3.20 -18.26 -1.05
C GLY A 100 -2.10 -17.37 -1.62
N PHE A 101 -2.45 -16.14 -2.05
CA PHE A 101 -1.50 -15.26 -2.73
C PHE A 101 -0.37 -14.82 -1.79
N LEU A 102 -0.70 -14.38 -0.58
CA LEU A 102 0.31 -14.07 0.44
C LEU A 102 0.61 -15.30 1.31
N LEU A 103 -0.40 -16.07 1.71
CA LEU A 103 -0.23 -17.15 2.68
C LEU A 103 0.20 -18.51 2.09
N THR A 104 0.60 -18.51 0.82
CA THR A 104 0.79 -19.72 0.00
C THR A 104 -0.51 -20.51 -0.22
N PRO A 105 -0.58 -21.42 -1.22
CA PRO A 105 -1.76 -22.25 -1.44
C PRO A 105 -2.08 -23.20 -0.29
N CYS A 106 -1.08 -23.62 0.48
CA CYS A 106 -1.21 -24.49 1.66
C CYS A 106 -0.52 -23.80 2.83
N PRO A 107 -1.25 -23.10 3.73
CA PRO A 107 -0.66 -22.33 4.83
C PRO A 107 0.27 -23.14 5.74
N GLU A 108 0.17 -24.47 5.74
CA GLU A 108 1.07 -25.39 6.42
C GLU A 108 2.52 -25.25 5.93
N PHE A 109 2.74 -24.85 4.66
CA PHE A 109 4.07 -24.57 4.12
C PHE A 109 4.74 -23.35 4.77
N LEU A 110 3.98 -22.48 5.43
CA LEU A 110 4.57 -21.41 6.25
C LEU A 110 5.19 -21.94 7.55
N GLY A 111 4.93 -23.20 7.92
CA GLY A 111 5.39 -23.76 9.20
C GLY A 111 4.74 -23.11 10.43
N LEU A 112 3.61 -22.41 10.26
CA LEU A 112 2.96 -21.66 11.33
C LEU A 112 1.85 -22.49 12.01
N THR A 113 1.79 -22.42 13.34
CA THR A 113 0.62 -22.87 14.09
C THR A 113 -0.60 -22.00 13.76
N SER A 114 -1.83 -22.46 14.03
CA SER A 114 -3.03 -21.64 13.80
C SER A 114 -2.99 -20.29 14.54
N ALA A 115 -2.51 -20.28 15.78
CA ALA A 115 -2.38 -19.04 16.56
C ALA A 115 -1.31 -18.10 15.98
N SER A 116 -0.17 -18.65 15.53
CA SER A 116 0.88 -17.86 14.87
C SER A 116 0.41 -17.33 13.52
N LEU A 117 -0.37 -18.10 12.77
CA LEU A 117 -0.97 -17.70 11.50
C LEU A 117 -1.95 -16.54 11.67
N ASP A 118 -2.80 -16.56 12.71
CA ASP A 118 -3.73 -15.47 13.00
C ASP A 118 -2.97 -14.16 13.34
N LYS A 119 -1.90 -14.26 14.14
CA LYS A 119 -1.02 -13.12 14.42
C LYS A 119 -0.30 -12.62 13.16
N PHE A 120 0.17 -13.54 12.32
CA PHE A 120 0.83 -13.21 11.06
C PHE A 120 -0.10 -12.49 10.10
N LYS A 121 -1.34 -12.97 9.93
CA LYS A 121 -2.40 -12.29 9.18
C LYS A 121 -2.69 -10.90 9.73
N ALA A 122 -2.78 -10.75 11.06
CA ALA A 122 -2.99 -9.44 11.69
C ALA A 122 -1.83 -8.47 11.39
N GLY A 123 -0.59 -8.95 11.44
CA GLY A 123 0.60 -8.19 11.07
C GLY A 123 0.62 -7.78 9.60
N LEU A 124 0.34 -8.71 8.68
CA LEU A 124 0.21 -8.41 7.26
C LEU A 124 -0.92 -7.41 6.97
N LYS A 125 -2.07 -7.55 7.64
CA LYS A 125 -3.18 -6.61 7.52
C LYS A 125 -2.74 -5.21 7.94
N ARG A 126 -2.04 -5.08 9.07
CA ARG A 126 -1.47 -3.81 9.54
C ARG A 126 -0.48 -3.22 8.52
N ALA A 127 0.42 -4.03 7.95
CA ALA A 127 1.33 -3.59 6.89
C ALA A 127 0.58 -3.12 5.63
N MET A 128 -0.54 -3.76 5.26
CA MET A 128 -1.37 -3.31 4.14
C MET A 128 -1.97 -1.92 4.37
N TYR A 129 -2.41 -1.59 5.60
CA TYR A 129 -2.84 -0.22 5.91
C TYR A 129 -1.68 0.78 5.79
N MET A 130 -0.46 0.39 6.14
CA MET A 130 0.72 1.25 5.98
C MET A 130 1.06 1.47 4.51
N ALA A 131 1.01 0.41 3.70
CA ALA A 131 1.18 0.50 2.26
C ALA A 131 0.10 1.39 1.62
N ASP A 132 -1.15 1.26 2.06
CA ASP A 132 -2.24 2.18 1.66
C ASP A 132 -1.95 3.63 2.05
N ARG A 133 -1.45 3.87 3.28
CA ARG A 133 -1.04 5.20 3.75
C ARG A 133 0.10 5.78 2.91
N LEU A 134 1.06 4.96 2.48
CA LEU A 134 2.13 5.36 1.56
C LEU A 134 1.57 5.74 0.18
N ALA A 135 0.63 4.95 -0.34
CA ALA A 135 -0.03 5.24 -1.62
C ALA A 135 -0.85 6.54 -1.56
N ASP A 136 -1.53 6.80 -0.44
CA ASP A 136 -2.36 8.00 -0.24
C ASP A 136 -1.56 9.31 -0.23
N VAL A 137 -0.22 9.27 -0.11
CA VAL A 137 0.64 10.45 -0.30
C VAL A 137 0.45 11.06 -1.69
N ALA A 138 0.11 10.25 -2.71
CA ALA A 138 -0.19 10.77 -4.04
C ALA A 138 -1.49 11.60 -4.10
N ALA A 139 -2.34 11.52 -3.08
CA ALA A 139 -3.53 12.38 -2.91
C ALA A 139 -3.25 13.66 -2.09
N ASP A 140 -2.04 13.81 -1.54
CA ASP A 140 -1.64 15.01 -0.80
C ASP A 140 -1.84 16.28 -1.64
N PRO A 141 -2.38 17.38 -1.08
CA PRO A 141 -2.64 18.61 -1.83
C PRO A 141 -1.41 19.22 -2.52
N GLU A 142 -0.22 19.09 -1.94
CA GLU A 142 1.02 19.59 -2.54
C GLU A 142 1.43 18.74 -3.74
N ILE A 143 1.32 17.42 -3.62
CA ILE A 143 1.62 16.47 -4.71
C ILE A 143 0.60 16.60 -5.83
N THR A 144 -0.69 16.76 -5.49
CA THR A 144 -1.76 16.91 -6.48
C THR A 144 -1.59 18.21 -7.26
N ARG A 145 -1.30 19.33 -6.58
CA ARG A 145 -1.01 20.62 -7.24
C ARG A 145 0.22 20.53 -8.14
N ALA A 146 1.32 19.96 -7.63
CA ALA A 146 2.52 19.75 -8.44
C ALA A 146 2.19 18.96 -9.71
N ARG A 147 1.43 17.86 -9.60
CA ARG A 147 0.98 17.05 -10.74
C ARG A 147 0.10 17.84 -11.72
N GLU A 148 -0.77 18.73 -11.24
CA GLU A 148 -1.59 19.59 -12.10
C GLU A 148 -0.73 20.63 -12.83
N ASP A 149 0.25 21.24 -12.16
CA ASP A 149 1.20 22.18 -12.76
C ASP A 149 2.06 21.49 -13.82
N VAL A 150 2.54 20.27 -13.54
CA VAL A 150 3.20 19.39 -14.51
C VAL A 150 2.31 19.21 -15.73
N LYS A 151 1.07 18.76 -15.53
CA LYS A 151 0.13 18.50 -16.63
C LYS A 151 -0.14 19.76 -17.46
N ALA A 152 -0.29 20.91 -16.82
CA ALA A 152 -0.50 22.18 -17.49
C ALA A 152 0.73 22.59 -18.33
N ARG A 153 1.94 22.43 -17.78
CA ARG A 153 3.20 22.67 -18.52
C ARG A 153 3.31 21.74 -19.73
N LEU A 154 3.00 20.45 -19.58
CA LEU A 154 3.01 19.49 -20.68
C LEU A 154 1.97 19.78 -21.76
N GLU A 155 0.79 20.24 -21.36
CA GLU A 155 -0.25 20.66 -22.31
C GLU A 155 0.17 21.93 -23.06
N SER A 156 0.85 22.87 -22.39
CA SER A 156 1.37 24.08 -23.06
C SER A 156 2.48 23.80 -24.07
N LEU A 157 3.18 22.68 -23.93
CA LEU A 157 4.16 22.17 -24.89
C LEU A 157 3.52 21.42 -26.06
N ARG A 158 2.21 21.14 -26.03
CA ARG A 158 1.47 20.69 -27.22
C ARG A 158 1.23 21.88 -28.14
N ILE A 159 2.19 22.13 -29.02
CA ILE A 159 1.98 22.99 -30.20
C ILE A 159 0.86 22.36 -31.03
N ASP A 160 -0.12 23.17 -31.46
CA ASP A 160 -1.20 22.76 -32.37
C ASP A 160 -0.61 22.00 -33.57
N ALA A 161 -0.86 20.69 -33.61
CA ALA A 161 -0.26 19.73 -34.53
C ALA A 161 -0.77 19.89 -35.97
N THR A 162 -0.46 21.03 -36.58
CA THR A 162 -0.64 21.30 -38.01
C THR A 162 0.68 21.32 -38.78
N GLY A 163 1.82 21.22 -38.09
CA GLY A 163 3.15 21.08 -38.68
C GLY A 163 3.85 19.79 -38.25
N SER A 164 4.69 19.24 -39.14
CA SER A 164 5.62 18.15 -38.85
C SER A 164 6.56 18.56 -37.71
N MET A 165 6.47 17.93 -36.54
CA MET A 165 7.44 18.11 -35.45
C MET A 165 8.81 17.61 -35.89
N SER A 166 9.88 18.34 -35.58
CA SER A 166 11.24 17.84 -35.80
C SER A 166 11.61 16.78 -34.75
N ASP A 167 12.58 15.92 -35.06
CA ASP A 167 13.09 14.93 -34.10
C ASP A 167 13.72 15.60 -32.87
N GLU A 168 14.30 16.80 -33.03
CA GLU A 168 14.83 17.61 -31.94
C GLU A 168 13.73 18.11 -30.99
N ASP A 169 12.59 18.55 -31.53
CA ASP A 169 11.42 18.95 -30.72
C ASP A 169 10.83 17.76 -29.96
N ILE A 170 10.83 16.58 -30.58
CA ILE A 170 10.37 15.33 -29.94
C ILE A 170 11.31 14.94 -28.79
N ALA A 171 12.62 15.04 -29.00
CA ALA A 171 13.62 14.75 -27.97
C ALA A 171 13.54 15.74 -26.80
N ALA A 172 13.57 17.04 -27.07
CA ALA A 172 13.48 18.09 -26.06
C ALA A 172 12.20 17.98 -25.21
N ARG A 173 11.08 17.56 -25.83
CA ARG A 173 9.83 17.29 -25.13
C ARG A 173 9.93 16.08 -24.21
N ARG A 174 10.52 14.98 -24.67
CA ARG A 174 10.72 13.79 -23.84
C ARG A 174 11.61 14.08 -22.63
N ASP A 175 12.65 14.90 -22.82
CA ASP A 175 13.54 15.30 -21.74
C ASP A 175 12.79 16.17 -20.72
N ALA A 176 12.00 17.15 -21.18
CA ALA A 176 11.16 17.97 -20.31
C ALA A 176 10.09 17.14 -19.56
N ASP A 177 9.45 16.17 -20.25
CA ASP A 177 8.50 15.24 -19.63
C ASP A 177 9.17 14.43 -18.52
N TYR A 178 10.40 13.97 -18.77
CA TYR A 178 11.19 13.16 -17.85
C TYR A 178 11.67 13.94 -16.63
N GLU A 179 12.26 15.13 -16.81
CA GLU A 179 12.71 15.99 -15.71
C GLU A 179 11.56 16.28 -14.73
N VAL A 180 10.39 16.60 -15.28
CA VAL A 180 9.21 16.94 -14.50
C VAL A 180 8.65 15.71 -13.76
N TYR A 181 8.70 14.53 -14.39
CA TYR A 181 8.37 13.28 -13.72
C TYR A 181 9.31 13.01 -12.53
N VAL A 182 10.62 13.21 -12.73
CA VAL A 182 11.66 13.05 -11.71
C VAL A 182 11.42 13.96 -10.51
N GLU A 183 11.10 15.24 -10.73
CA GLU A 183 10.78 16.18 -9.65
C GLU A 183 9.57 15.74 -8.82
N LEU A 184 8.49 15.32 -9.50
CA LEU A 184 7.27 14.84 -8.84
C LEU A 184 7.54 13.55 -8.05
N ALA A 185 8.29 12.61 -8.63
CA ALA A 185 8.67 11.37 -7.97
C ALA A 185 9.50 11.66 -6.72
N LYS A 186 10.48 12.57 -6.79
CA LYS A 186 11.29 12.97 -5.64
C LYS A 186 10.47 13.60 -4.51
N ALA A 187 9.52 14.48 -4.85
CA ALA A 187 8.62 15.09 -3.87
C ALA A 187 7.73 14.03 -3.18
N LEU A 188 7.16 13.11 -3.97
CA LEU A 188 6.36 12.00 -3.48
C LEU A 188 7.18 11.09 -2.53
N ARG A 189 8.36 10.67 -2.96
CA ARG A 189 9.25 9.79 -2.20
C ARG A 189 9.74 10.42 -0.91
N THR A 190 10.00 11.73 -0.91
CA THR A 190 10.40 12.46 0.31
C THR A 190 9.34 12.34 1.41
N LYS A 191 8.05 12.53 1.06
CA LYS A 191 6.93 12.38 2.00
C LYS A 191 6.71 10.93 2.42
N GLN A 192 6.79 9.98 1.49
CA GLN A 192 6.67 8.56 1.80
C GLN A 192 7.81 8.06 2.71
N ALA A 193 9.05 8.49 2.46
CA ALA A 193 10.20 8.18 3.31
C ALA A 193 10.05 8.76 4.72
N ALA A 194 9.44 9.94 4.88
CA ALA A 194 9.12 10.47 6.20
C ALA A 194 8.14 9.56 6.95
N ILE A 195 7.11 9.05 6.27
CA ILE A 195 6.18 8.08 6.87
C ILE A 195 6.92 6.82 7.31
N ILE A 196 7.83 6.29 6.48
CA ILE A 196 8.63 5.09 6.78
C ILE A 196 9.48 5.30 8.04
N ARG A 197 10.18 6.43 8.15
CA ARG A 197 10.98 6.77 9.35
C ARG A 197 10.15 6.80 10.63
N ASP A 198 8.90 7.27 10.54
CA ASP A 198 8.00 7.37 11.69
C ASP A 198 7.36 6.03 12.10
N LEU A 199 7.57 4.93 11.35
CA LEU A 199 7.03 3.61 11.70
C LEU A 199 7.81 2.99 12.86
N SER A 200 7.18 2.06 13.58
CA SER A 200 7.88 1.22 14.56
C SER A 200 8.73 0.15 13.88
N THR A 201 9.72 -0.41 14.58
CA THR A 201 10.65 -1.39 14.00
C THR A 201 9.91 -2.65 13.55
N ILE A 202 8.94 -3.09 14.34
CA ILE A 202 8.09 -4.24 14.00
C ILE A 202 7.19 -3.95 12.78
N ASP A 203 6.71 -2.72 12.64
CA ASP A 203 5.91 -2.30 11.50
C ASP A 203 6.73 -2.30 10.20
N LEU A 204 7.98 -1.84 10.26
CA LEU A 204 8.93 -1.93 9.14
C LEU A 204 9.23 -3.38 8.76
N ALA A 205 9.44 -4.25 9.75
CA ALA A 205 9.68 -5.67 9.52
C ALA A 205 8.48 -6.36 8.85
N PHE A 206 7.25 -6.03 9.26
CA PHE A 206 6.05 -6.52 8.58
C PHE A 206 5.84 -5.89 7.20
N LEU A 207 6.23 -4.64 6.99
CA LEU A 207 6.16 -3.99 5.68
C LEU A 207 7.12 -4.69 4.69
N LEU A 208 8.36 -4.96 5.11
CA LEU A 208 9.31 -5.78 4.35
C LEU A 208 8.72 -7.16 4.04
N THR A 209 8.16 -7.84 5.05
CA THR A 209 7.52 -9.16 4.90
C THR A 209 6.34 -9.13 3.93
N LEU A 210 5.54 -8.06 3.91
CA LEU A 210 4.47 -7.86 2.94
C LEU A 210 5.03 -7.76 1.51
N GLY A 211 6.11 -7.00 1.31
CA GLY A 211 6.81 -6.90 0.03
C GLY A 211 7.27 -8.27 -0.47
N GLU A 212 8.00 -9.02 0.37
CA GLU A 212 8.47 -10.37 0.04
C GLU A 212 7.32 -11.34 -0.26
N GLY A 213 6.26 -11.32 0.55
CA GLY A 213 5.08 -12.14 0.31
C GLY A 213 4.41 -11.82 -1.03
N ALA A 214 4.39 -10.54 -1.41
CA ALA A 214 3.84 -10.11 -2.70
C ALA A 214 4.73 -10.56 -3.87
N MET A 215 6.05 -10.48 -3.74
CA MET A 215 7.02 -10.95 -4.75
C MET A 215 6.87 -12.46 -5.00
N ILE A 216 6.92 -13.27 -3.94
CA ILE A 216 6.77 -14.72 -4.04
C ILE A 216 5.37 -15.10 -4.52
N GLY A 217 4.33 -14.40 -4.05
CA GLY A 217 2.97 -14.55 -4.56
C GLY A 217 2.88 -14.35 -6.06
N TRP A 218 3.48 -13.27 -6.56
CA TRP A 218 3.51 -12.95 -7.99
C TRP A 218 4.29 -14.00 -8.78
N GLN A 219 5.48 -14.39 -8.30
CA GLN A 219 6.32 -15.43 -8.89
C GLN A 219 5.53 -16.73 -9.10
N ARG A 220 4.81 -17.19 -8.06
CA ARG A 220 3.98 -18.41 -8.14
C ARG A 220 2.88 -18.28 -9.19
N TYR A 221 2.19 -17.15 -9.22
CA TYR A 221 1.08 -16.92 -10.16
C TYR A 221 1.55 -16.79 -11.61
N MET A 222 2.75 -16.25 -11.82
CA MET A 222 3.32 -15.97 -13.13
C MET A 222 4.34 -17.02 -13.58
N ALA A 223 4.61 -18.06 -12.80
CA ALA A 223 5.67 -19.05 -13.02
C ALA A 223 5.70 -19.62 -14.44
N LYS A 224 4.54 -19.80 -15.09
CA LYS A 224 4.42 -20.27 -16.48
C LYS A 224 5.09 -19.36 -17.52
N TYR A 225 5.40 -18.12 -17.16
CA TYR A 225 6.06 -17.14 -18.01
C TYR A 225 7.56 -17.00 -17.71
N ALA A 226 8.09 -17.69 -16.70
CA ALA A 226 9.46 -17.50 -16.23
C ALA A 226 10.53 -17.75 -17.30
N THR A 227 10.29 -18.67 -18.23
CA THR A 227 11.20 -18.97 -19.34
C THR A 227 11.00 -18.08 -20.57
N SER A 228 9.83 -17.44 -20.69
CA SER A 228 9.45 -16.63 -21.86
C SER A 228 9.61 -15.12 -21.64
N ASP A 229 9.57 -14.66 -20.40
CA ASP A 229 9.68 -13.26 -20.04
C ASP A 229 11.11 -12.95 -19.57
N PRO A 230 11.95 -12.29 -20.37
CA PRO A 230 13.33 -11.99 -19.98
C PRO A 230 13.41 -11.07 -18.76
N ASN A 231 12.34 -10.35 -18.44
CA ASN A 231 12.26 -9.44 -17.30
C ASN A 231 11.52 -10.06 -16.10
N PHE A 232 11.34 -11.38 -16.07
CA PHE A 232 10.52 -12.06 -15.06
C PHE A 232 10.94 -11.72 -13.62
N TYR A 233 12.23 -11.81 -13.30
CA TYR A 233 12.72 -11.53 -11.95
C TYR A 233 12.65 -10.03 -11.61
N ASN A 234 12.97 -9.14 -12.56
CA ASN A 234 12.81 -7.69 -12.35
C ASN A 234 11.34 -7.32 -12.07
N LYS A 235 10.39 -8.00 -12.74
CA LYS A 235 8.95 -7.81 -12.50
C LYS A 235 8.49 -8.39 -11.17
N MET A 236 9.13 -9.45 -10.69
CA MET A 236 8.90 -9.98 -9.35
C MET A 236 9.27 -8.94 -8.29
N ASP A 237 10.47 -8.37 -8.35
CA ASP A 237 10.93 -7.29 -7.44
C ASP A 237 10.04 -6.05 -7.55
N ALA A 238 9.72 -5.67 -8.79
CA ALA A 238 8.83 -4.55 -9.07
C ALA A 238 7.42 -4.73 -8.50
N PHE A 239 6.92 -5.97 -8.39
CA PHE A 239 5.62 -6.21 -7.77
C PHE A 239 5.64 -5.92 -6.27
N GLY A 240 6.71 -6.28 -5.56
CA GLY A 240 6.88 -5.93 -4.14
C GLY A 240 6.89 -4.41 -3.93
N GLU A 241 7.68 -3.71 -4.74
CA GLU A 241 7.73 -2.24 -4.74
C GLU A 241 6.38 -1.60 -5.12
N LEU A 242 5.66 -2.18 -6.08
CA LEU A 242 4.34 -1.71 -6.49
C LEU A 242 3.32 -1.78 -5.35
N VAL A 243 3.40 -2.78 -4.47
CA VAL A 243 2.55 -2.86 -3.27
C VAL A 243 2.78 -1.67 -2.35
N PHE A 244 4.01 -1.18 -2.19
CA PHE A 244 4.27 0.01 -1.38
C PHE A 244 3.81 1.30 -2.06
N ARG A 245 3.89 1.35 -3.40
CA ARG A 245 3.47 2.53 -4.18
C ARG A 245 1.95 2.67 -4.29
N GLU A 246 1.25 1.55 -4.43
CA GLU A 246 -0.18 1.52 -4.74
C GLU A 246 -1.04 0.98 -3.58
N GLY A 247 -0.44 0.40 -2.54
CA GLY A 247 -1.13 -0.15 -1.38
C GLY A 247 -1.76 -1.53 -1.64
N CYS A 248 -2.73 -1.91 -0.81
CA CYS A 248 -3.44 -3.18 -0.93
C CYS A 248 -4.21 -3.31 -2.25
N PHE A 249 -4.52 -2.18 -2.89
CA PHE A 249 -5.16 -2.13 -4.20
C PHE A 249 -4.39 -2.94 -5.24
N ALA A 250 -3.05 -2.83 -5.31
CA ALA A 250 -2.26 -3.54 -6.32
C ALA A 250 -2.40 -5.06 -6.17
N VAL A 251 -2.27 -5.57 -4.94
CA VAL A 251 -2.44 -7.01 -4.65
C VAL A 251 -3.85 -7.47 -5.01
N TRP A 252 -4.87 -6.74 -4.56
CA TRP A 252 -6.26 -7.11 -4.81
C TRP A 252 -6.60 -7.07 -6.30
N ALA A 253 -6.19 -6.02 -7.01
CA ALA A 253 -6.43 -5.86 -8.44
C ALA A 253 -5.70 -6.93 -9.27
N PHE A 254 -4.54 -7.39 -8.85
CA PHE A 254 -3.85 -8.52 -9.47
C PHE A 254 -4.59 -9.85 -9.27
N VAL A 255 -4.96 -10.16 -8.03
CA VAL A 255 -5.51 -11.48 -7.65
C VAL A 255 -6.99 -11.63 -8.00
N ARG A 256 -7.76 -10.55 -7.88
CA ARG A 256 -9.23 -10.54 -7.99
C ARG A 256 -9.75 -9.54 -9.01
N GLY A 257 -8.94 -8.59 -9.44
CA GLY A 257 -9.35 -7.59 -10.42
C GLY A 257 -9.59 -8.21 -11.79
N THR A 258 -10.45 -7.56 -12.56
CA THR A 258 -10.79 -7.95 -13.92
C THR A 258 -10.72 -6.74 -14.84
N GLY A 259 -10.54 -6.97 -16.15
CA GLY A 259 -10.55 -5.90 -17.15
C GLY A 259 -9.47 -4.85 -16.89
N SER A 260 -9.88 -3.59 -16.79
CA SER A 260 -8.97 -2.44 -16.66
C SER A 260 -8.10 -2.47 -15.40
N MET A 261 -8.59 -3.01 -14.28
CA MET A 261 -7.81 -3.09 -13.04
C MET A 261 -6.63 -4.07 -13.17
N LEU A 262 -6.85 -5.24 -13.75
CA LEU A 262 -5.79 -6.21 -13.97
C LEU A 262 -4.79 -5.69 -15.01
N ALA A 263 -5.29 -5.06 -16.08
CA ALA A 263 -4.45 -4.41 -17.09
C ALA A 263 -3.56 -3.32 -16.47
N PHE A 264 -4.14 -2.47 -15.61
CA PHE A 264 -3.40 -1.44 -14.87
C PHE A 264 -2.24 -2.04 -14.08
N VAL A 265 -2.49 -3.08 -13.27
CA VAL A 265 -1.41 -3.67 -12.46
C VAL A 265 -0.32 -4.26 -13.34
N ASN A 266 -0.66 -5.00 -14.40
CA ASN A 266 0.33 -5.59 -15.30
C ASN A 266 1.20 -4.52 -16.00
N THR A 267 0.59 -3.40 -16.41
CA THR A 267 1.32 -2.26 -16.95
C THR A 267 2.20 -1.61 -15.89
N ALA A 268 1.66 -1.36 -14.70
CA ALA A 268 2.36 -0.69 -13.60
C ALA A 268 3.59 -1.49 -13.14
N VAL A 269 3.51 -2.82 -13.03
CA VAL A 269 4.65 -3.69 -12.71
C VAL A 269 5.77 -3.52 -13.74
N THR A 270 5.43 -3.44 -15.02
CA THR A 270 6.43 -3.28 -16.09
C THR A 270 7.11 -1.91 -16.00
N VAL A 271 6.35 -0.86 -15.71
CA VAL A 271 6.88 0.50 -15.51
C VAL A 271 7.80 0.55 -14.28
N VAL A 272 7.38 -0.04 -13.17
CA VAL A 272 8.20 -0.09 -11.94
C VAL A 272 9.48 -0.91 -12.17
N ALA A 273 9.41 -2.02 -12.90
CA ALA A 273 10.59 -2.83 -13.24
C ALA A 273 11.61 -2.03 -14.07
N GLU A 274 11.15 -1.25 -15.05
CA GLU A 274 12.04 -0.37 -15.82
C GLU A 274 12.68 0.71 -14.95
N GLN A 275 11.93 1.30 -14.01
CA GLN A 275 12.42 2.33 -13.09
C GLN A 275 13.49 1.79 -12.14
N ILE A 276 13.25 0.63 -11.53
CA ILE A 276 14.23 -0.04 -10.67
C ILE A 276 15.51 -0.34 -11.46
N TRP A 277 15.36 -0.93 -12.65
CA TRP A 277 16.50 -1.27 -13.50
C TRP A 277 17.33 -0.03 -13.91
N ARG A 278 16.68 1.09 -14.25
CA ARG A 278 17.37 2.35 -14.54
C ARG A 278 18.12 2.90 -13.33
N TYR A 279 17.54 2.76 -12.15
CA TYR A 279 18.20 3.16 -10.90
C TYR A 279 19.43 2.32 -10.61
N GLU A 280 19.31 1.00 -10.71
CA GLU A 280 20.41 0.06 -10.45
C GLU A 280 21.59 0.24 -11.41
N LEU A 281 21.32 0.60 -12.67
CA LEU A 281 22.37 0.92 -13.65
C LEU A 281 22.93 2.34 -13.53
N GLY A 282 22.43 3.14 -12.59
CA GLY A 282 22.87 4.52 -12.36
C GLY A 282 22.42 5.51 -13.43
N PHE A 283 21.48 5.14 -14.30
CA PHE A 283 20.91 6.05 -15.29
C PHE A 283 19.99 7.09 -14.65
N ASP A 284 19.34 6.74 -13.54
CA ASP A 284 18.46 7.64 -12.78
C ASP A 284 18.72 7.49 -11.28
N GLN A 285 19.01 8.59 -10.58
CA GLN A 285 19.17 8.58 -9.12
C GLN A 285 17.95 9.18 -8.39
N SER A 286 16.86 9.45 -9.11
CA SER A 286 15.71 10.17 -8.57
C SER A 286 14.80 9.34 -7.66
N ASP A 287 14.72 8.02 -7.88
CA ASP A 287 13.81 7.12 -7.16
C ASP A 287 14.48 5.78 -6.84
N ALA A 288 15.08 5.70 -5.65
CA ALA A 288 15.62 4.45 -5.10
C ALA A 288 14.53 3.42 -4.74
N GLY A 289 13.25 3.79 -4.81
CA GLY A 289 12.14 2.95 -4.38
C GLY A 289 11.91 2.94 -2.88
N LEU A 290 10.69 2.58 -2.50
CA LEU A 290 10.23 2.50 -1.11
C LEU A 290 10.79 1.27 -0.41
N THR A 291 11.04 0.18 -1.14
CA THR A 291 11.67 -1.03 -0.62
C THR A 291 13.07 -0.74 -0.08
N MET A 292 13.87 0.03 -0.82
CA MET A 292 15.19 0.48 -0.34
C MET A 292 15.07 1.43 0.85
N ALA A 293 14.06 2.30 0.88
CA ALA A 293 13.84 3.19 2.02
C ALA A 293 13.50 2.41 3.31
N VAL A 294 12.66 1.37 3.22
CA VAL A 294 12.36 0.46 4.35
C VAL A 294 13.62 -0.28 4.79
N HIS A 295 14.39 -0.83 3.85
CA HIS A 295 15.63 -1.56 4.16
C HIS A 295 16.67 -0.66 4.82
N LYS A 296 16.88 0.55 4.30
CA LYS A 296 17.79 1.54 4.89
C LYS A 296 17.41 1.91 6.32
N GLU A 297 16.12 2.10 6.57
CA GLU A 297 15.63 2.41 7.92
C GLU A 297 15.81 1.23 8.87
N LEU A 298 15.51 0.00 8.44
CA LEU A 298 15.76 -1.20 9.24
C LEU A 298 17.25 -1.40 9.53
N LYS A 299 18.12 -1.14 8.55
CA LYS A 299 19.57 -1.18 8.72
C LYS A 299 20.03 -0.23 9.81
N GLN A 300 19.56 1.02 9.79
CA GLN A 300 19.91 2.00 10.82
C GLN A 300 19.49 1.49 12.21
N ARG A 301 18.27 0.96 12.34
CA ARG A 301 17.77 0.45 13.62
C ARG A 301 18.49 -0.79 14.12
N LEU A 302 19.00 -1.62 13.21
CA LEU A 302 19.87 -2.73 13.56
C LEU A 302 21.22 -2.23 14.09
N GLN A 303 21.78 -1.17 13.50
CA GLN A 303 23.00 -0.53 14.00
C GLN A 303 22.76 0.07 15.39
N ASP A 304 21.68 0.83 15.56
CA ASP A 304 21.31 1.45 16.84
C ASP A 304 21.12 0.37 17.93
N ALA A 305 20.44 -0.74 17.62
CA ALA A 305 20.25 -1.85 18.56
C ALA A 305 21.58 -2.51 18.97
N LYS A 306 22.54 -2.63 18.04
CA LYS A 306 23.88 -3.14 18.37
C LYS A 306 24.69 -2.20 19.24
N GLU A 307 24.52 -0.90 19.07
CA GLU A 307 25.20 0.11 19.88
C GLU A 307 24.60 0.22 21.30
N GLU A 308 23.32 -0.17 21.48
CA GLU A 308 22.65 -0.20 22.79
C GLU A 308 22.94 -1.49 23.59
N ASP A 309 23.19 -2.61 22.93
CA ASP A 309 23.60 -3.87 23.55
C ASP A 309 25.13 -3.84 23.82
N ASP A 310 25.55 -3.16 24.90
CA ASP A 310 26.94 -3.08 25.40
C ASP A 310 27.68 -4.45 25.34
N ASP A 311 28.68 -4.57 24.45
CA ASP A 311 29.91 -5.43 24.40
C ASP A 311 29.91 -6.90 24.97
N ASP A 312 28.81 -7.47 25.44
CA ASP A 312 28.77 -8.77 26.14
C ASP A 312 27.69 -9.76 25.62
N ASP A 313 26.93 -9.44 24.56
CA ASP A 313 26.01 -10.40 23.90
C ASP A 313 26.62 -11.00 22.60
N PRO A 314 27.12 -12.26 22.62
CA PRO A 314 27.73 -12.91 21.47
C PRO A 314 26.76 -13.18 20.31
N CYS A 315 25.45 -12.89 20.43
CA CYS A 315 24.50 -13.00 19.33
C CYS A 315 24.59 -11.90 18.28
N PHE A 316 25.24 -10.75 18.56
CA PHE A 316 25.32 -9.62 17.64
C PHE A 316 26.72 -9.36 17.04
N ASP A 317 27.79 -9.94 17.58
CA ASP A 317 29.17 -9.69 17.14
C ASP A 317 29.48 -10.11 15.68
N GLU A 318 28.71 -11.03 15.09
CA GLU A 318 28.98 -11.54 13.74
C GLU A 318 28.08 -10.93 12.64
N VAL A 319 27.09 -10.11 12.98
CA VAL A 319 26.08 -9.63 12.02
C VAL A 319 26.56 -8.36 11.32
N ASP A 320 27.10 -8.42 10.11
CA ASP A 320 27.45 -7.22 9.34
C ASP A 320 26.17 -6.46 8.90
N PRO A 321 25.87 -5.25 9.44
CA PRO A 321 24.68 -4.48 9.03
C PRO A 321 24.77 -3.96 7.60
N ASP A 322 25.96 -3.94 6.98
CA ASP A 322 26.13 -3.60 5.57
C ASP A 322 25.69 -4.74 4.65
N ASN A 323 25.58 -5.98 5.16
CA ASN A 323 25.03 -7.10 4.43
C ASN A 323 23.48 -7.01 4.36
N PRO A 324 22.87 -6.87 3.16
CA PRO A 324 21.42 -6.77 3.03
C PRO A 324 20.67 -8.00 3.56
N LEU A 325 21.32 -9.17 3.56
CA LEU A 325 20.75 -10.42 4.07
C LEU A 325 20.62 -10.39 5.60
N ALA A 326 21.61 -9.85 6.30
CA ALA A 326 21.60 -9.72 7.76
C ALA A 326 20.41 -8.87 8.25
N VAL A 327 20.15 -7.74 7.57
CA VAL A 327 19.00 -6.88 7.88
C VAL A 327 17.68 -7.62 7.66
N LYS A 328 17.57 -8.44 6.60
CA LYS A 328 16.39 -9.25 6.34
C LYS A 328 16.19 -10.33 7.39
N GLU A 329 17.24 -11.07 7.73
CA GLU A 329 17.19 -12.10 8.76
C GLU A 329 16.79 -11.53 10.12
N TRP A 330 17.31 -10.35 10.49
CA TRP A 330 16.89 -9.64 11.70
C TRP A 330 15.41 -9.25 11.64
N ALA A 331 14.93 -8.70 10.53
CA ALA A 331 13.51 -8.40 10.35
C ALA A 331 12.63 -9.65 10.43
N HIS A 332 13.07 -10.80 9.89
CA HIS A 332 12.37 -12.07 10.03
C HIS A 332 12.33 -12.54 11.48
N LYS A 333 13.43 -12.43 12.23
CA LYS A 333 13.45 -12.74 13.67
C LYS A 333 12.46 -11.87 14.45
N LEU A 334 12.39 -10.57 14.16
CA LEU A 334 11.42 -9.66 14.78
C LEU A 334 9.97 -10.09 14.51
N VAL A 335 9.66 -10.45 13.25
CA VAL A 335 8.33 -10.98 12.88
C VAL A 335 8.06 -12.31 13.57
N GLY A 336 9.05 -13.21 13.61
CA GLY A 336 8.99 -14.51 14.27
C GLY A 336 8.62 -14.38 15.74
N GLY A 337 9.32 -13.52 16.48
CA GLY A 337 9.01 -13.22 17.88
C GLY A 337 7.61 -12.65 18.07
N GLN A 338 7.18 -11.72 17.20
CA GLN A 338 5.86 -11.10 17.27
C GLN A 338 4.71 -12.09 17.00
N ILE A 339 4.91 -13.09 16.14
CA ILE A 339 3.91 -14.13 15.85
C ILE A 339 4.06 -15.37 16.75
N GLY A 340 5.11 -15.44 17.58
CA GLY A 340 5.42 -16.60 18.41
C GLY A 340 5.85 -17.81 17.58
N CYS A 341 6.69 -17.60 16.57
CA CYS A 341 7.33 -18.63 15.77
C CYS A 341 8.80 -18.23 15.51
N ASP A 342 9.70 -18.62 16.41
CA ASP A 342 11.12 -18.26 16.34
C ASP A 342 11.83 -18.91 15.14
N GLU A 343 11.24 -19.95 14.57
CA GLU A 343 11.71 -20.63 13.37
C GLU A 343 11.31 -19.92 12.06
N TRP A 344 10.56 -18.81 12.13
CA TRP A 344 10.17 -18.04 10.95
C TRP A 344 11.41 -17.38 10.30
N LYS A 345 11.72 -17.82 9.08
CA LYS A 345 12.86 -17.36 8.27
C LYS A 345 12.44 -16.61 7.00
N GLY A 346 11.23 -16.05 7.01
CA GLY A 346 10.67 -15.35 5.86
C GLY A 346 10.19 -16.25 4.72
N TYR A 347 9.71 -15.62 3.64
CA TYR A 347 9.09 -16.34 2.53
C TYR A 347 10.06 -17.15 1.67
N TYR A 348 11.34 -16.76 1.62
CA TYR A 348 12.37 -17.43 0.81
C TYR A 348 12.83 -18.76 1.40
N ALA A 349 12.58 -19.00 2.70
CA ALA A 349 12.91 -20.26 3.36
C ALA A 349 11.83 -21.34 3.20
N ILE A 350 10.72 -21.02 2.52
CA ILE A 350 9.63 -21.97 2.29
C ILE A 350 10.00 -22.92 1.15
N GLU A 351 10.08 -24.21 1.46
CA GLU A 351 10.25 -25.27 0.46
C GLU A 351 8.89 -25.59 -0.20
N TYR A 352 8.77 -25.32 -1.51
CA TYR A 352 7.58 -25.71 -2.26
C TYR A 352 7.78 -27.12 -2.86
N PRO A 353 6.81 -28.04 -2.73
CA PRO A 353 6.88 -29.31 -3.41
C PRO A 353 6.88 -29.10 -4.94
N GLY A 354 7.96 -29.50 -5.62
CA GLY A 354 8.08 -29.46 -7.09
C GLY A 354 8.85 -28.27 -7.68
N SER A 355 9.58 -27.50 -6.87
CA SER A 355 10.49 -26.44 -7.35
C SER A 355 11.93 -26.92 -7.63
N GLN A 356 12.10 -28.18 -8.10
CA GLN A 356 13.35 -28.68 -8.67
C GLN A 356 13.25 -28.84 -10.19
#